data_AF-A0A0P7ZKL9-F1
#
_entry.id   AF-A0A0P7ZKL9-F1
#
_cell.length_a   1.000
_cell.length_b   1.000
_cell.length_c   1.000
_cell.angle_alpha   90.00
_cell.angle_beta   90.00
_cell.angle_gamma   90.00
#
_symmetry.space_group_name_H-M   'P 1'
#
loop_
_entity.id
_entity.type
_entity.pdbx_description
1 polymer ?
#
loop_
_entity_poly.entity_id
_entity_poly.type
_entity_poly.pdbx_seq_one_letter_code
_entity_poly.pdbx_strand_id
1 'polypeptide(L)'
;MKPQFATPLARAQIDQLMQPALIRVVDNIRKQLDKTDWQGKYEEDLIWPEGTPDLQKQEYTDLQKRLHGVGPEEHDQVSILISALPQPVPIYTLRLTKAGKTDETVDIWALCYQICALDSRTLDSRTEGDSPEASVMEADLSLFDEAGEVDWRSIDEKTKAIVERIFQALPT
;
A
#
# COMPACT_ATOMS: atom_id res chain seq x y z
N MET A 1 1.29 4.56 -3.97
CA MET A 1 0.88 4.41 -5.39
C MET A 1 -0.64 4.58 -5.51
N LYS A 2 -1.17 5.27 -6.53
CA LYS A 2 -2.63 5.27 -6.80
C LYS A 2 -2.96 4.08 -7.71
N PRO A 3 -3.68 3.05 -7.24
CA PRO A 3 -3.95 1.87 -8.04
C PRO A 3 -4.91 2.19 -9.21
N GLN A 4 -4.61 1.68 -10.40
CA GLN A 4 -5.51 1.71 -11.56
C GLN A 4 -5.99 0.29 -11.85
N PHE A 5 -7.27 0.14 -12.19
CA PHE A 5 -7.94 -1.15 -12.30
C PHE A 5 -8.52 -1.33 -13.70
N ALA A 6 -8.50 -2.55 -14.21
CA ALA A 6 -8.97 -2.85 -15.57
C ALA A 6 -10.46 -2.66 -15.74
N THR A 7 -11.22 -3.08 -14.73
CA THR A 7 -12.68 -3.00 -14.73
C THR A 7 -13.22 -2.69 -13.33
N PRO A 8 -14.47 -2.20 -13.22
CA PRO A 8 -15.15 -2.09 -11.93
C PRO A 8 -15.25 -3.43 -11.18
N LEU A 9 -15.36 -4.54 -11.92
CA LEU A 9 -15.39 -5.88 -11.34
C LEU A 9 -14.02 -6.26 -10.74
N ALA A 10 -12.93 -6.04 -11.48
CA ALA A 10 -11.57 -6.26 -10.98
C ALA A 10 -11.30 -5.42 -9.72
N ARG A 11 -11.80 -4.18 -9.70
CA ARG A 11 -11.74 -3.33 -8.51
C ARG A 11 -12.46 -3.96 -7.31
N ALA A 12 -13.72 -4.37 -7.49
CA ALA A 12 -14.51 -4.98 -6.42
C ALA A 12 -13.86 -6.26 -5.87
N GLN A 13 -13.31 -7.09 -6.74
CA GLN A 13 -12.60 -8.33 -6.36
C GLN A 13 -11.31 -8.03 -5.60
N ILE A 14 -10.50 -7.09 -6.07
CA ILE A 14 -9.31 -6.67 -5.34
C ILE A 14 -9.69 -6.10 -3.97
N ASP A 15 -10.70 -5.24 -3.90
CA ASP A 15 -11.18 -4.68 -2.63
C ASP A 15 -11.60 -5.78 -1.64
N GLN A 16 -12.26 -6.87 -2.10
CA GLN A 16 -12.60 -8.05 -1.27
C GLN A 16 -11.35 -8.77 -0.74
N LEU A 17 -10.25 -8.80 -1.50
CA LEU A 17 -9.00 -9.45 -1.14
C LEU A 17 -8.11 -8.59 -0.23
N MET A 18 -8.24 -7.26 -0.26
CA MET A 18 -7.30 -6.34 0.40
C MET A 18 -7.17 -6.56 1.91
N GLN A 19 -8.28 -6.73 2.63
CA GLN A 19 -8.23 -6.95 4.07
C GLN A 19 -7.62 -8.34 4.42
N PRO A 20 -8.06 -9.45 3.80
CA PRO A 20 -7.38 -10.74 3.93
C PRO A 20 -5.88 -10.68 3.60
N ALA A 21 -5.50 -10.01 2.51
CA ALA A 21 -4.10 -9.85 2.12
C ALA A 21 -3.29 -9.13 3.20
N LEU A 22 -3.79 -8.00 3.71
CA LEU A 22 -3.12 -7.23 4.77
C LEU A 22 -2.86 -8.08 6.01
N ILE A 23 -3.86 -8.86 6.46
CA ILE A 23 -3.73 -9.74 7.62
C ILE A 23 -2.59 -10.75 7.39
N ARG A 24 -2.55 -11.38 6.21
CA ARG A 24 -1.51 -12.36 5.86
C ARG A 24 -0.14 -11.72 5.68
N VAL A 25 -0.07 -10.51 5.14
CA VAL A 25 1.18 -9.76 4.95
C VAL A 25 1.82 -9.48 6.29
N VAL A 26 1.07 -8.90 7.23
CA VAL A 26 1.57 -8.56 8.56
C VAL A 26 2.02 -9.81 9.31
N ASP A 27 1.24 -10.89 9.28
CA ASP A 27 1.62 -12.14 9.96
C ASP A 27 2.86 -12.79 9.35
N ASN A 28 2.98 -12.85 8.02
CA ASN A 28 4.16 -13.43 7.38
C ASN A 28 5.41 -12.56 7.55
N ILE A 29 5.28 -11.23 7.57
CA ILE A 29 6.39 -10.33 7.90
C ILE A 29 6.89 -10.60 9.32
N ARG A 30 5.98 -10.65 10.30
CA ARG A 30 6.33 -10.97 11.69
C ARG A 30 7.09 -12.29 11.79
N LYS A 31 6.61 -13.35 11.11
CA LYS A 31 7.28 -14.66 11.06
C LYS A 31 8.68 -14.61 10.41
N GLN A 32 8.95 -13.68 9.49
CA GLN A 32 10.29 -13.50 8.90
C GLN A 32 11.22 -12.73 9.84
N LEU A 33 10.69 -11.69 10.51
CA LEU A 33 11.44 -10.94 11.52
C LEU A 33 11.86 -11.86 12.68
N ASP A 34 11.02 -12.82 13.08
CA ASP A 34 11.36 -13.84 14.10
C ASP A 34 12.53 -14.76 13.69
N LYS A 35 12.89 -14.81 12.40
CA LYS A 35 13.93 -15.71 11.84
C LYS A 35 15.19 -14.99 11.39
N THR A 36 15.22 -13.67 11.44
CA THR A 36 16.32 -12.85 10.92
C THR A 36 16.77 -11.83 11.96
N ASP A 37 17.95 -11.24 11.77
CA ASP A 37 18.42 -10.15 12.62
C ASP A 37 17.84 -8.78 12.21
N TRP A 38 16.91 -8.75 11.26
CA TRP A 38 16.23 -7.53 10.84
C TRP A 38 15.17 -7.14 11.86
N GLN A 39 15.10 -5.86 12.17
CA GLN A 39 14.03 -5.28 12.99
C GLN A 39 13.05 -4.55 12.09
N GLY A 40 11.75 -4.71 12.36
CA GLY A 40 10.67 -4.08 11.61
C GLY A 40 9.93 -3.03 12.43
N LYS A 41 9.72 -1.84 11.87
CA LYS A 41 8.87 -0.81 12.44
C LYS A 41 7.85 -0.35 11.40
N TYR A 42 6.57 -0.46 11.75
CA TYR A 42 5.49 0.07 10.91
C TYR A 42 5.38 1.59 11.11
N GLU A 43 5.34 2.32 10.01
CA GLU A 43 5.29 3.78 9.98
C GLU A 43 4.12 4.22 9.08
N GLU A 44 3.41 5.24 9.53
CA GLU A 44 2.40 5.93 8.74
C GLU A 44 2.93 7.34 8.44
N ASP A 45 3.17 7.59 7.16
CA ASP A 45 3.73 8.85 6.68
C ASP A 45 2.79 9.52 5.67
N LEU A 46 3.00 10.82 5.46
CA LEU A 46 2.28 11.60 4.46
C LEU A 46 3.19 11.81 3.24
N ILE A 47 2.78 11.28 2.09
CA ILE A 47 3.44 11.59 0.82
C ILE A 47 2.82 12.85 0.24
N TRP A 48 3.65 13.88 0.12
CA TRP A 48 3.28 15.16 -0.47
C TRP A 48 3.39 15.15 -1.99
N PRO A 49 2.53 15.91 -2.69
CA PRO A 49 2.73 16.17 -4.11
C PRO A 49 4.12 16.76 -4.39
N GLU A 50 4.70 16.40 -5.53
CA GLU A 50 6.03 16.86 -5.93
C GLU A 50 6.09 18.40 -5.97
N GLY A 51 7.17 18.97 -5.45
CA GLY A 51 7.35 20.42 -5.38
C GLY A 51 6.57 21.11 -4.26
N THR A 52 5.88 20.39 -3.37
CA THR A 52 5.21 21.02 -2.23
C THR A 52 6.23 21.67 -1.28
N PRO A 53 6.18 23.01 -1.07
CA PRO A 53 7.09 23.71 -0.17
C PRO A 53 6.86 23.33 1.29
N ASP A 54 7.93 23.29 2.10
CA ASP A 54 7.84 22.92 3.52
C ASP A 54 6.92 23.84 4.34
N LEU A 55 6.82 25.12 3.95
CA LEU A 55 5.88 26.07 4.55
C LEU A 55 4.42 25.60 4.42
N GLN A 56 4.03 25.07 3.25
CA GLN A 56 2.67 24.57 3.03
C GLN A 56 2.42 23.25 3.78
N LYS A 57 3.46 22.40 3.91
CA LYS A 57 3.38 21.18 4.73
C LYS A 57 3.16 21.51 6.21
N GLN A 58 3.85 22.53 6.71
CA GLN A 58 3.71 23.02 8.07
C GLN A 58 2.33 23.65 8.29
N GLU A 59 1.87 24.51 7.38
CA GLU A 59 0.54 25.13 7.45
C GLU A 59 -0.58 24.08 7.49
N TYR A 60 -0.51 23.05 6.63
CA TYR A 60 -1.46 21.94 6.65
C TYR A 60 -1.45 21.20 7.99
N THR A 61 -0.26 20.92 8.54
CA THR A 61 -0.10 20.20 9.82
C THR A 61 -0.71 21.01 10.97
N ASP A 62 -0.49 22.32 10.97
CA ASP A 62 -1.03 23.21 12.00
C ASP A 62 -2.55 23.35 11.89
N LEU A 63 -3.09 23.44 10.67
CA LEU A 63 -4.54 23.44 10.43
C LEU A 63 -5.19 22.10 10.83
N GLN A 64 -4.56 20.96 10.52
CA GLN A 64 -5.08 19.65 10.93
C GLN A 64 -5.19 19.51 12.45
N LYS A 65 -4.18 19.98 13.19
CA LYS A 65 -4.22 19.97 14.67
C LYS A 65 -5.38 20.81 15.22
N ARG A 66 -5.74 21.91 14.53
CA ARG A 66 -6.86 22.77 14.91
C ARG A 66 -8.22 22.14 14.68
N LEU A 67 -8.36 21.15 13.78
CA LEU A 67 -9.64 20.45 13.60
C LEU A 67 -10.04 19.62 14.83
N HIS A 68 -9.10 19.24 15.70
CA HIS A 68 -9.40 18.42 16.87
C HIS A 68 -10.06 19.23 17.98
N GLY A 69 -11.35 18.97 18.22
CA GLY A 69 -12.09 19.50 19.37
C GLY A 69 -12.69 20.90 19.20
N VAL A 70 -12.72 21.44 17.98
CA VAL A 70 -13.35 22.73 17.68
C VAL A 70 -14.84 22.62 17.38
N GLY A 71 -15.57 23.74 17.53
CA GLY A 71 -16.98 23.82 17.19
C GLY A 71 -17.25 23.72 15.69
N PRO A 72 -18.50 23.43 15.27
CA PRO A 72 -18.84 23.17 13.87
C PRO A 72 -18.47 24.29 12.89
N GLU A 73 -18.67 25.56 13.27
CA GLU A 73 -18.35 26.70 12.40
C GLU A 73 -16.83 26.85 12.16
N GLU A 74 -16.02 26.65 13.19
CA GLU A 74 -14.56 26.70 13.04
C GLU A 74 -14.04 25.48 12.29
N HIS A 75 -14.66 24.31 12.49
CA HIS A 75 -14.37 23.11 11.72
C HIS A 75 -14.55 23.34 10.22
N ASP A 76 -15.68 23.92 9.81
CA ASP A 76 -15.96 24.18 8.39
C ASP A 76 -14.95 25.17 7.78
N GLN A 77 -14.62 26.24 8.52
CA GLN A 77 -13.61 27.22 8.08
C GLN A 77 -12.23 26.59 7.90
N VAL A 78 -11.77 25.81 8.88
CA VAL A 78 -10.47 25.13 8.82
C VAL A 78 -10.45 24.07 7.71
N SER A 79 -11.56 23.36 7.49
CA SER A 79 -11.70 22.40 6.40
C SER A 79 -11.55 23.06 5.03
N ILE A 80 -12.16 24.24 4.83
CA ILE A 80 -12.00 25.02 3.59
C ILE A 80 -10.53 25.39 3.37
N LEU A 81 -9.85 25.89 4.40
CA LEU A 81 -8.43 26.25 4.30
C LEU A 81 -7.55 25.04 3.97
N ILE A 82 -7.77 23.91 4.65
CA ILE A 82 -7.03 22.67 4.37
C ILE A 82 -7.22 22.23 2.93
N SER A 83 -8.44 22.30 2.40
CA SER A 83 -8.74 21.88 1.01
C SER A 83 -8.02 22.70 -0.07
N ALA A 84 -7.58 23.92 0.27
CA ALA A 84 -6.84 24.79 -0.65
C ALA A 84 -5.33 24.46 -0.70
N LEU A 85 -4.82 23.69 0.27
CA LEU A 85 -3.43 23.25 0.32
C LEU A 85 -3.22 21.98 -0.52
N PRO A 86 -1.96 21.68 -0.93
CA PRO A 86 -1.65 20.39 -1.52
C PRO A 86 -2.07 19.25 -0.59
N GLN A 87 -2.80 18.28 -1.13
CA GLN A 87 -3.30 17.17 -0.31
C GLN A 87 -2.26 16.05 -0.28
N PRO A 88 -1.68 15.73 0.89
CA PRO A 88 -0.85 14.55 1.01
C PRO A 88 -1.71 13.29 0.99
N VAL A 89 -1.08 12.17 0.63
CA VAL A 89 -1.68 10.84 0.68
C VAL A 89 -1.01 10.04 1.78
N PRO A 90 -1.76 9.40 2.70
CA PRO A 90 -1.16 8.53 3.70
C PRO A 90 -0.53 7.31 3.03
N ILE A 91 0.68 6.96 3.47
CA ILE A 91 1.36 5.72 3.12
C ILE A 91 1.65 4.94 4.40
N TYR A 92 1.49 3.62 4.31
CA TYR A 92 1.80 2.71 5.40
C TYR A 92 2.99 1.87 4.97
N THR A 93 4.10 2.05 5.66
CA THR A 93 5.36 1.39 5.32
C THR A 93 5.88 0.54 6.46
N LEU A 94 6.71 -0.43 6.12
CA LEU A 94 7.55 -1.15 7.07
C LEU A 94 8.99 -0.73 6.81
N ARG A 95 9.60 -0.08 7.81
CA ARG A 95 11.04 0.16 7.83
C ARG A 95 11.74 -1.03 8.46
N LEU A 96 12.67 -1.61 7.71
CA LEU A 96 13.53 -2.72 8.07
C LEU A 96 14.92 -2.19 8.38
N THR A 97 15.43 -2.47 9.58
CA THR A 97 16.76 -2.04 10.02
C THR A 97 17.60 -3.22 10.49
N LYS A 98 18.90 -3.18 10.21
CA LYS A 98 19.89 -4.17 10.67
C LYS A 98 21.22 -3.48 10.93
N ALA A 99 21.88 -3.83 12.02
CA ALA A 99 23.13 -3.19 12.42
C ALA A 99 24.20 -3.28 11.32
N GLY A 100 24.78 -2.14 10.94
CA GLY A 100 25.80 -2.06 9.89
C GLY A 100 25.27 -2.21 8.46
N LYS A 101 23.95 -2.17 8.25
CA LYS A 101 23.30 -2.19 6.94
C LYS A 101 22.48 -0.93 6.70
N THR A 102 22.20 -0.66 5.44
CA THR A 102 21.24 0.38 5.04
C THR A 102 19.83 -0.07 5.41
N ASP A 103 19.01 0.88 5.86
CA ASP A 103 17.59 0.63 6.11
C ASP A 103 16.85 0.41 4.80
N GLU A 104 15.93 -0.56 4.80
CA GLU A 104 15.07 -0.88 3.66
C GLU A 104 13.62 -0.55 4.00
N THR A 105 12.86 -0.03 3.04
CA THR A 105 11.46 0.37 3.27
C THR A 105 10.54 -0.37 2.32
N VAL A 106 9.48 -0.97 2.87
CA VAL A 106 8.46 -1.71 2.12
C VAL A 106 7.12 -0.98 2.22
N ASP A 107 6.51 -0.61 1.09
CA ASP A 107 5.14 -0.10 1.04
C ASP A 107 4.15 -1.27 1.22
N ILE A 108 3.43 -1.26 2.34
CA ILE A 108 2.53 -2.37 2.71
C ILE A 108 1.30 -2.41 1.82
N TRP A 109 0.77 -1.25 1.40
CA TRP A 109 -0.39 -1.23 0.51
C TRP A 109 -0.01 -1.69 -0.89
N ALA A 110 1.12 -1.23 -1.42
CA ALA A 110 1.62 -1.71 -2.71
C ALA A 110 1.84 -3.22 -2.70
N LEU A 111 2.39 -3.77 -1.60
CA LEU A 111 2.55 -5.21 -1.41
C LEU A 111 1.20 -5.95 -1.39
N CYS A 112 0.19 -5.41 -0.70
CA CYS A 112 -1.15 -6.00 -0.72
C CYS A 112 -1.75 -6.00 -2.13
N TYR A 113 -1.63 -4.91 -2.89
CA TYR A 113 -2.09 -4.87 -4.28
C TYR A 113 -1.35 -5.90 -5.16
N GLN A 114 -0.03 -6.07 -4.98
CA GLN A 114 0.73 -7.10 -5.68
C GLN A 114 0.22 -8.52 -5.36
N ILE A 115 -0.22 -8.77 -4.13
CA ILE A 115 -0.80 -10.06 -3.74
C ILE A 115 -2.18 -10.24 -4.37
N CYS A 116 -3.03 -9.21 -4.37
CA CYS A 116 -4.40 -9.28 -4.87
C CYS A 116 -4.49 -9.31 -6.41
N ALA A 117 -3.48 -8.80 -7.10
CA ALA A 117 -3.47 -8.69 -8.56
C ALA A 117 -2.64 -9.80 -9.23
N LEU A 118 -2.90 -9.99 -10.51
CA LEU A 118 -2.02 -10.77 -11.38
C LEU A 118 -0.70 -10.03 -11.60
N ASP A 119 0.41 -10.76 -11.62
CA ASP A 119 1.71 -10.17 -11.98
C ASP A 119 1.63 -9.59 -13.40
N SER A 120 2.05 -8.33 -13.58
CA SER A 120 2.01 -7.65 -14.88
C SER A 120 2.75 -8.40 -16.00
N ARG A 121 3.68 -9.29 -15.66
CA ARG A 121 4.36 -10.21 -16.61
C ARG A 121 3.43 -11.24 -17.26
N THR A 122 2.25 -11.49 -16.70
CA THR A 122 1.24 -12.41 -17.28
C THR A 122 0.35 -11.73 -18.33
N LEU A 123 0.38 -10.40 -18.41
CA LEU A 123 -0.40 -9.62 -19.38
C LEU A 123 0.31 -9.43 -20.74
N ASP A 124 1.52 -9.95 -20.93
CA ASP A 124 2.29 -9.92 -22.20
C ASP A 124 1.64 -10.73 -23.35
N SER A 125 0.36 -11.09 -23.25
CA SER A 125 -0.43 -11.65 -24.34
C SER A 125 -1.49 -10.70 -24.91
N ARG A 126 -1.55 -9.43 -24.49
CA ARG A 126 -2.52 -8.46 -25.03
C ARG A 126 -1.86 -7.14 -25.46
N THR A 127 -1.51 -7.15 -26.74
CA THR A 127 -1.48 -6.01 -27.67
C THR A 127 -0.34 -5.01 -27.51
N GLU A 128 0.59 -5.07 -28.47
CA GLU A 128 1.54 -3.99 -28.78
C GLU A 128 0.78 -2.71 -29.19
N GLY A 129 1.12 -1.60 -28.54
CA GLY A 129 0.74 -0.26 -28.96
C GLY A 129 -0.29 0.41 -28.06
N ASP A 130 0.16 1.10 -27.01
CA ASP A 130 0.20 2.57 -26.96
C ASP A 130 0.74 2.99 -25.57
N SER A 131 1.73 3.90 -25.56
CA SER A 131 2.11 4.78 -24.45
C SER A 131 2.45 4.20 -23.04
N PRO A 132 3.25 4.89 -22.20
CA PRO A 132 3.63 4.44 -20.86
C PRO A 132 2.48 4.67 -19.88
N GLU A 133 1.37 3.95 -20.06
CA GLU A 133 0.19 4.05 -19.21
C GLU A 133 0.34 3.13 -17.99
N ALA A 134 -0.05 3.64 -16.82
CA ALA A 134 0.07 2.96 -15.55
C ALA A 134 -0.47 1.52 -15.63
N SER A 135 0.32 0.54 -15.17
CA SER A 135 -0.06 -0.87 -15.21
C SER A 135 -1.44 -1.08 -14.59
N VAL A 136 -2.39 -1.41 -15.46
CA VAL A 136 -3.79 -1.61 -15.11
C VAL A 136 -3.92 -2.97 -14.41
N MET A 137 -4.46 -2.99 -13.19
CA MET A 137 -4.56 -4.20 -12.38
C MET A 137 -5.80 -5.02 -12.70
N GLU A 138 -5.58 -6.32 -12.88
CA GLU A 138 -6.60 -7.37 -12.90
C GLU A 138 -6.54 -8.18 -11.61
N ALA A 139 -7.70 -8.57 -11.08
CA ALA A 139 -7.78 -9.38 -9.88
C ALA A 139 -7.24 -10.80 -10.15
N ASP A 140 -6.47 -11.35 -9.21
CA ASP A 140 -6.06 -12.75 -9.26
C ASP A 140 -7.21 -13.65 -8.80
N LEU A 141 -7.93 -14.19 -9.79
CA LEU A 141 -9.09 -15.04 -9.53
C LEU A 141 -8.74 -16.37 -8.86
N SER A 142 -7.46 -16.78 -8.86
CA SER A 142 -7.03 -17.99 -8.15
C SER A 142 -7.08 -17.84 -6.62
N LEU A 143 -7.28 -16.62 -6.12
CA LEU A 143 -7.44 -16.34 -4.69
C LEU A 143 -8.89 -16.49 -4.20
N PHE A 144 -9.81 -16.89 -5.07
CA PHE A 144 -11.20 -17.19 -4.72
C PHE A 144 -11.49 -18.68 -4.88
N ASP A 145 -12.41 -19.19 -4.07
CA ASP A 145 -12.91 -20.55 -4.17
C ASP A 145 -14.03 -20.67 -5.23
N GLU A 146 -14.57 -21.87 -5.40
CA GLU A 146 -15.64 -22.15 -6.36
C GLU A 146 -16.94 -21.38 -6.08
N ALA A 147 -17.14 -20.88 -4.85
CA ALA A 147 -18.28 -20.06 -4.45
C ALA A 147 -18.04 -18.56 -4.70
N GLY A 148 -16.83 -18.16 -5.10
CA GLY A 148 -16.42 -16.76 -5.25
C GLY A 148 -16.06 -16.09 -3.92
N GLU A 149 -15.86 -16.86 -2.86
CA GLU A 149 -15.38 -16.38 -1.57
C GLU A 149 -13.85 -16.44 -1.50
N VAL A 150 -13.24 -15.69 -0.59
CA VAL A 150 -11.78 -15.63 -0.48
C VAL A 150 -11.22 -16.97 0.00
N ASP A 151 -10.34 -17.57 -0.81
CA ASP A 151 -9.56 -18.73 -0.41
C ASP A 151 -8.38 -18.30 0.47
N TRP A 152 -8.62 -18.40 1.79
CA TRP A 152 -7.64 -18.08 2.83
C TRP A 152 -6.34 -18.87 2.75
N ARG A 153 -6.35 -20.05 2.16
CA ARG A 153 -5.14 -20.86 1.99
C ARG A 153 -4.32 -20.34 0.83
N SER A 154 -4.95 -20.15 -0.33
CA SER A 154 -4.28 -19.65 -1.54
C SER A 154 -3.65 -18.27 -1.31
N ILE A 155 -4.37 -17.37 -0.62
CA ILE A 155 -3.83 -16.06 -0.27
C ILE A 155 -2.67 -16.12 0.72
N ASP A 156 -2.69 -17.02 1.73
CA ASP A 156 -1.57 -17.19 2.67
C ASP A 156 -0.33 -17.77 1.96
N GLU A 157 -0.51 -18.78 1.10
CA GLU A 157 0.57 -19.38 0.31
C GLU A 157 1.23 -18.34 -0.62
N LYS A 158 0.43 -17.57 -1.38
CA LYS A 158 0.94 -16.50 -2.24
C LYS A 158 1.65 -15.40 -1.44
N THR A 159 1.05 -14.97 -0.33
CA THR A 159 1.62 -13.93 0.54
C THR A 159 2.95 -14.38 1.12
N LYS A 160 3.01 -15.60 1.66
CA LYS A 160 4.24 -16.18 2.22
C LYS A 160 5.36 -16.18 1.18
N ALA A 161 5.09 -16.65 -0.04
CA ALA A 161 6.08 -16.70 -1.11
C ALA A 161 6.61 -15.30 -1.48
N ILE A 162 5.75 -14.28 -1.55
CA ILE A 162 6.17 -12.91 -1.84
C ILE A 162 7.00 -12.32 -0.70
N VAL A 163 6.54 -12.46 0.55
CA VAL A 163 7.25 -11.94 1.73
C VAL A 163 8.60 -12.63 1.91
N GLU A 164 8.69 -13.95 1.73
CA GLU A 164 9.97 -14.68 1.76
C GLU A 164 10.95 -14.14 0.73
N ARG A 165 10.48 -13.85 -0.49
CA ARG A 165 11.31 -13.27 -1.55
C ARG A 165 11.84 -11.88 -1.18
N ILE A 166 11.03 -11.04 -0.54
CA ILE A 166 11.45 -9.71 -0.07
C ILE A 166 12.61 -9.86 0.91
N PHE A 167 12.47 -10.72 1.92
CA PHE A 167 13.51 -10.93 2.93
C PHE A 167 14.78 -11.59 2.35
N GLN A 168 14.65 -12.47 1.36
CA GLN A 168 15.79 -13.06 0.64
C GLN A 168 16.56 -12.03 -0.21
N ALA A 169 15.89 -10.97 -0.67
CA ALA A 169 16.51 -9.91 -1.44
C ALA A 169 17.21 -8.86 -0.56
N LEU A 170 17.03 -8.90 0.76
CA LEU A 170 17.69 -7.98 1.69
C LEU A 170 19.21 -8.20 1.71
N PRO A 171 20.00 -7.13 1.87
CA PRO A 171 21.46 -7.25 1.91
C PRO A 171 21.89 -8.10 3.12
N THR A 172 22.65 -9.17 2.86
CA THR A 172 23.14 -10.10 3.90
C THR A 172 24.23 -9.48 4.75
#